data_AF-A0A4Y7T4J9-F1
#
_entry.id   AF-A0A4Y7T4J9-F1
#
_cell.length_a   1.000
_cell.length_b   1.000
_cell.length_c   1.000
_cell.angle_alpha   90.00
_cell.angle_beta   90.00
_cell.angle_gamma   90.00
#
_symmetry.space_group_name_H-M   'P 1'
#
loop_
_entity.id
_entity.type
_entity.pdbx_description
1 polymer ?
#
loop_
_entity_poly.entity_id
_entity_poly.type
_entity_poly.pdbx_seq_one_letter_code
_entity_poly.pdbx_strand_id
1 'polypeptide(L)'
;MRRAARFISGWQLLGIILAVQFARLSGFSYVVTSASLKHAEYLKSLGATHIIDQNLTVDEFRQELATIEGLPPLAYAFDAIGESNSSFLLAVAALCVAGTVVTVRPTLEYSTPEGLVLCRFSARKRIPTSNTLYRVLWPDVTRLLETKALVVRRPFPASLNGLRKEPTAAFRSPRSPSRWAFGDSSWP
;
A
#
# COMPACT_ATOMS: atom_id res chain seq x y z
N MET A 1 19.59 11.22 -8.90
CA MET A 1 18.18 11.39 -9.30
C MET A 1 17.30 11.27 -8.06
N ARG A 2 16.62 12.34 -7.63
CA ARG A 2 15.59 12.25 -6.58
C ARG A 2 14.34 11.65 -7.22
N ARG A 3 13.79 10.57 -6.64
CA ARG A 3 12.60 9.88 -7.18
C ARG A 3 11.33 10.72 -6.93
N ALA A 4 10.34 10.59 -7.81
CA ALA A 4 9.07 11.35 -7.82
C ALA A 4 8.30 11.34 -6.48
N ALA A 5 7.40 12.30 -6.25
CA ALA A 5 6.51 12.28 -5.08
C ALA A 5 5.32 11.34 -5.30
N ARG A 6 4.74 10.84 -4.19
CA ARG A 6 3.59 9.94 -4.24
C ARG A 6 2.59 10.26 -3.13
N PHE A 7 1.31 10.20 -3.48
CA PHE A 7 0.21 10.40 -2.54
C PHE A 7 -0.51 9.10 -2.22
N ILE A 8 -0.86 8.93 -0.95
CA ILE A 8 -1.53 7.74 -0.42
C ILE A 8 -2.79 8.20 0.33
N SER A 9 -3.97 7.92 -0.22
CA SER A 9 -5.23 8.13 0.49
C SER A 9 -5.79 6.82 1.04
N GLY A 10 -6.47 6.93 2.17
CA GLY A 10 -7.22 5.84 2.76
C GLY A 10 -7.73 6.20 4.15
N TRP A 11 -8.75 5.50 4.61
CA TRP A 11 -9.23 5.54 6.00
C TRP A 11 -9.00 4.21 6.73
N GLN A 12 -8.78 3.10 5.99
CA GLN A 12 -8.42 1.83 6.59
C GLN A 12 -6.92 1.79 6.87
N LEU A 13 -6.59 1.83 8.16
CA LEU A 13 -5.22 1.96 8.65
C LEU A 13 -4.26 0.88 8.09
N LEU A 14 -4.72 -0.36 7.88
CA LEU A 14 -3.87 -1.43 7.37
C LEU A 14 -3.36 -1.18 5.94
N GLY A 15 -4.23 -0.67 5.05
CA GLY A 15 -3.85 -0.37 3.66
C GLY A 15 -2.80 0.74 3.59
N ILE A 16 -2.99 1.79 4.39
CA ILE A 16 -2.08 2.94 4.44
C ILE A 16 -0.73 2.55 5.05
N ILE A 17 -0.72 1.75 6.14
CA ILE A 17 0.52 1.31 6.82
C ILE A 17 1.48 0.62 5.84
N LEU A 18 0.97 -0.29 5.01
CA LEU A 18 1.80 -1.00 4.06
C LEU A 18 2.20 -0.10 2.88
N ALA A 19 1.26 0.68 2.34
CA ALA A 19 1.53 1.59 1.23
C ALA A 19 2.62 2.62 1.58
N VAL A 20 2.57 3.23 2.77
CA VAL A 20 3.56 4.20 3.24
C VAL A 20 4.95 3.57 3.32
N GLN A 21 5.04 2.38 3.92
CA GLN A 21 6.32 1.68 4.07
C GLN A 21 6.89 1.24 2.72
N PHE A 22 6.07 0.73 1.81
CA PHE A 22 6.51 0.39 0.46
C PHE A 22 6.94 1.63 -0.33
N ALA A 23 6.27 2.77 -0.15
CA ALA A 23 6.69 4.02 -0.76
C ALA A 23 8.08 4.46 -0.24
N ARG A 24 8.30 4.39 1.08
CA ARG A 24 9.61 4.65 1.69
C ARG A 24 10.68 3.69 1.15
N LEU A 25 10.42 2.38 1.16
CA LEU A 25 11.37 1.36 0.68
C LEU A 25 11.66 1.49 -0.82
N SER A 26 10.71 2.03 -1.58
CA SER A 26 10.90 2.38 -2.99
C SER A 26 11.73 3.66 -3.20
N GLY A 27 12.21 4.30 -2.13
CA GLY A 27 13.11 5.46 -2.19
C GLY A 27 12.45 6.76 -2.63
N PHE A 28 11.13 6.91 -2.42
CA PHE A 28 10.44 8.17 -2.70
C PHE A 28 10.83 9.25 -1.69
N SER A 29 11.07 10.47 -2.17
CA SER A 29 11.47 11.60 -1.31
C SER A 29 10.30 12.25 -0.58
N TYR A 30 9.10 12.19 -1.17
CA TYR A 30 7.85 12.65 -0.56
C TYR A 30 6.85 11.50 -0.54
N VAL A 31 6.42 11.14 0.66
CA VAL A 31 5.32 10.20 0.93
C VAL A 31 4.26 11.00 1.68
N VAL A 32 3.25 11.49 0.95
CA VAL A 32 2.16 12.29 1.52
C VAL A 32 0.96 11.36 1.72
N THR A 33 0.34 11.39 2.89
CA THR A 33 -0.82 10.53 3.19
C THR A 33 -1.96 11.29 3.84
N SER A 34 -3.20 10.95 3.52
CA SER A 34 -4.37 11.41 4.29
C SER A 34 -4.70 10.42 5.40
N ALA A 35 -4.83 10.86 6.64
CA ALA A 35 -5.29 10.02 7.74
C ALA A 35 -5.81 10.86 8.91
N SER A 36 -6.48 10.23 9.88
CA SER A 36 -6.79 10.88 11.15
C SER A 36 -5.50 11.31 11.87
N LEU A 37 -5.44 12.58 12.27
CA LEU A 37 -4.24 13.19 12.89
C LEU A 37 -3.77 12.48 14.17
N LYS A 38 -4.67 11.76 14.87
CA LYS A 38 -4.31 10.92 16.02
C LYS A 38 -3.32 9.79 15.69
N HIS A 39 -3.16 9.46 14.41
CA HIS A 39 -2.20 8.46 13.92
C HIS A 39 -0.98 9.09 13.26
N ALA A 40 -0.83 10.41 13.33
CA ALA A 40 0.20 11.12 12.57
C ALA A 40 1.62 10.71 12.95
N GLU A 41 1.94 10.69 14.24
CA GLU A 41 3.27 10.29 14.72
C GLU A 41 3.62 8.86 14.31
N TYR A 42 2.65 7.95 14.41
CA TYR A 42 2.82 6.56 14.01
C TYR A 42 3.09 6.43 12.51
N LEU A 43 2.32 7.09 11.65
CA LEU A 43 2.53 7.06 10.20
C LEU A 43 3.85 7.72 9.79
N LYS A 44 4.26 8.81 10.46
CA LYS A 44 5.59 9.41 10.28
C LYS A 44 6.71 8.42 10.62
N SER A 45 6.58 7.67 11.73
CA SER A 45 7.54 6.63 12.11
C SER A 45 7.68 5.51 11.05
N LEU A 46 6.64 5.26 10.27
CA LEU A 46 6.63 4.27 9.19
C LEU A 46 7.22 4.80 7.87
N GLY A 47 7.43 6.10 7.73
CA GLY A 47 7.99 6.72 6.54
C GLY A 47 7.12 7.75 5.84
N ALA A 48 5.96 8.12 6.40
CA ALA A 48 5.21 9.25 5.88
C ALA A 48 6.00 10.55 6.13
N THR A 49 6.13 11.37 5.09
CA THR A 49 6.78 12.69 5.20
C THR A 49 5.80 13.76 5.63
N HIS A 50 4.57 13.69 5.12
CA HIS A 50 3.51 14.65 5.37
C HIS A 50 2.20 13.91 5.58
N ILE A 51 1.38 14.45 6.48
CA ILE A 51 0.09 13.87 6.84
C ILE A 51 -0.92 14.99 6.80
N ILE A 52 -1.94 14.79 5.97
CA ILE A 52 -3.05 15.72 5.78
C ILE A 52 -4.28 15.12 6.46
N ASP A 53 -5.10 15.95 7.10
CA ASP A 53 -6.33 15.46 7.73
C ASP A 53 -7.29 14.90 6.67
N GLN A 54 -7.78 13.69 6.92
CA GLN A 54 -8.71 12.98 6.03
C GLN A 54 -10.14 13.55 6.06
N ASN A 55 -10.47 14.40 7.05
CA ASN A 55 -11.79 14.98 7.22
C ASN A 55 -11.98 16.29 6.45
N LEU A 56 -10.92 16.79 5.81
CA LEU A 56 -10.98 18.02 5.03
C LEU A 56 -11.86 17.85 3.80
N THR A 57 -12.47 18.96 3.39
CA THR A 57 -13.06 19.08 2.07
C THR A 57 -11.97 19.00 1.00
N VAL A 58 -12.38 18.74 -0.24
CA VAL A 58 -11.44 18.65 -1.37
C VAL A 58 -10.66 19.96 -1.58
N ASP A 59 -11.28 21.11 -1.35
CA ASP A 59 -10.63 22.41 -1.54
C ASP A 59 -9.66 22.75 -0.41
N GLU A 60 -10.03 22.49 0.84
CA GLU A 60 -9.12 22.58 1.99
C GLU A 60 -7.92 21.64 1.83
N PHE A 61 -8.18 20.41 1.35
CA PHE A 61 -7.12 19.45 1.08
C PHE A 61 -6.13 19.95 0.03
N ARG A 62 -6.60 20.56 -1.07
CA ARG A 62 -5.73 21.16 -2.10
C ARG A 62 -4.91 22.32 -1.55
N GLN A 63 -5.53 23.16 -0.72
CA GLN A 63 -4.83 24.27 -0.07
C GLN A 63 -3.71 23.73 0.82
N GLU A 64 -3.99 22.74 1.67
CA GLU A 64 -2.99 22.15 2.55
C GLU A 64 -1.85 21.49 1.75
N LEU A 65 -2.17 20.74 0.69
CA LEU A 65 -1.19 20.15 -0.20
C LEU A 65 -0.26 21.19 -0.83
N ALA A 66 -0.80 22.36 -1.21
CA ALA A 66 -0.03 23.46 -1.80
C ALA A 66 0.90 24.17 -0.80
N THR A 67 0.67 24.01 0.51
CA THR A 67 1.58 24.54 1.55
C THR A 67 2.85 23.70 1.73
N ILE A 68 2.90 22.49 1.17
CA ILE A 68 4.05 21.59 1.32
C ILE A 68 5.21 22.08 0.45
N GLU A 69 6.22 22.65 1.10
CA GLU A 69 7.38 23.21 0.43
C GLU A 69 8.16 22.16 -0.39
N GLY A 70 8.45 22.50 -1.64
CA GLY A 70 9.23 21.67 -2.55
C GLY A 70 8.53 20.40 -3.03
N LEU A 71 7.24 20.21 -2.73
CA LEU A 71 6.46 19.08 -3.22
C LEU A 71 6.38 19.12 -4.76
N PRO A 72 6.94 18.13 -5.48
CA PRO A 72 6.79 18.09 -6.92
C PRO A 72 5.37 17.62 -7.30
N PRO A 73 4.92 17.90 -8.54
CA PRO A 73 3.64 17.42 -9.03
C PRO A 73 3.47 15.91 -8.84
N LEU A 74 2.34 15.52 -8.25
CA LEU A 74 2.04 14.13 -7.94
C LEU A 74 1.49 13.43 -9.19
N ALA A 75 2.29 12.55 -9.77
CA ALA A 75 1.88 11.72 -10.92
C ALA A 75 1.06 10.49 -10.50
N TYR A 76 1.17 10.06 -9.24
CA TYR A 76 0.52 8.85 -8.74
C TYR A 76 -0.16 9.10 -7.39
N ALA A 77 -1.41 8.67 -7.31
CA ALA A 77 -2.19 8.60 -6.08
C ALA A 77 -2.68 7.17 -5.87
N PHE A 78 -2.60 6.68 -4.63
CA PHE A 78 -3.09 5.36 -4.26
C PHE A 78 -4.25 5.49 -3.30
N ASP A 79 -5.40 4.92 -3.65
CA ASP A 79 -6.60 4.85 -2.83
C ASP A 79 -6.81 3.43 -2.29
N ALA A 80 -6.77 3.31 -0.96
CA ALA A 80 -6.89 2.05 -0.26
C ALA A 80 -8.33 1.63 0.09
N ILE A 81 -9.36 2.40 -0.29
CA ILE A 81 -10.77 2.11 0.07
C ILE A 81 -11.68 2.02 -1.16
N GLY A 82 -11.62 3.02 -2.03
CA GLY A 82 -12.52 3.16 -3.17
C GLY A 82 -13.92 3.61 -2.84
N GLU A 83 -14.15 4.31 -1.74
CA GLU A 83 -15.43 5.00 -1.54
C GLU A 83 -15.45 6.25 -2.41
N SER A 84 -16.42 6.31 -3.33
CA SER A 84 -16.51 7.31 -4.40
C SER A 84 -16.57 8.75 -3.89
N ASN A 85 -16.94 8.96 -2.62
CA ASN A 85 -17.22 10.28 -2.06
C ASN A 85 -16.26 10.70 -0.94
N SER A 86 -15.13 10.01 -0.75
CA SER A 86 -14.20 10.34 0.34
C SER A 86 -12.74 10.22 -0.09
N SER A 87 -12.04 9.21 0.42
CA SER A 87 -10.63 8.92 0.17
C SER A 87 -10.24 8.90 -1.32
N PHE A 88 -11.13 8.45 -2.20
CA PHE A 88 -10.88 8.47 -3.64
C PHE A 88 -10.83 9.89 -4.22
N LEU A 89 -11.75 10.78 -3.82
CA LEU A 89 -11.77 12.16 -4.31
C LEU A 89 -10.55 12.95 -3.84
N LEU A 90 -10.07 12.71 -2.61
CA LEU A 90 -8.83 13.30 -2.13
C LEU A 90 -7.62 12.81 -2.94
N ALA A 91 -7.58 11.52 -3.29
CA ALA A 91 -6.54 10.98 -4.19
C ALA A 91 -6.57 11.61 -5.57
N VAL A 92 -7.75 11.77 -6.16
CA VAL A 92 -7.92 12.46 -7.45
C VAL A 92 -7.50 13.93 -7.34
N ALA A 93 -7.91 14.62 -6.27
CA ALA A 93 -7.60 16.03 -6.07
C ALA A 93 -6.11 16.32 -5.85
N ALA A 94 -5.35 15.33 -5.38
CA ALA A 94 -3.91 15.45 -5.19
C ALA A 94 -3.11 15.38 -6.50
N LEU A 95 -3.69 14.85 -7.58
CA LEU A 95 -2.99 14.58 -8.83
C LEU A 95 -2.86 15.81 -9.73
N CYS A 96 -1.82 15.81 -10.56
CA CYS A 96 -1.73 16.71 -11.72
C CYS A 96 -2.66 16.25 -12.86
N VAL A 97 -2.84 17.12 -13.87
CA VAL A 97 -3.79 16.94 -15.01
C VAL A 97 -3.55 15.66 -15.84
N ALA A 98 -2.40 14.99 -15.72
CA ALA A 98 -2.09 13.73 -16.39
C ALA A 98 -1.72 12.59 -15.41
N GLY A 99 -2.24 12.66 -14.18
CA GLY A 99 -1.94 11.71 -13.12
C GLY A 99 -2.64 10.35 -13.29
N THR A 100 -2.13 9.34 -12.59
CA THR A 100 -2.77 8.04 -12.44
C THR A 100 -3.25 7.85 -11.00
N VAL A 101 -4.54 7.62 -10.82
CA VAL A 101 -5.10 7.17 -9.54
C VAL A 101 -5.24 5.65 -9.56
N VAL A 102 -4.67 4.99 -8.58
CA VAL A 102 -4.77 3.54 -8.39
C VAL A 102 -5.71 3.27 -7.23
N THR A 103 -6.82 2.57 -7.47
CA THR A 103 -7.75 2.14 -6.42
C THR A 103 -7.74 0.63 -6.26
N VAL A 104 -7.90 0.16 -5.03
CA VAL A 104 -8.09 -1.28 -4.75
C VAL A 104 -9.54 -1.75 -4.95
N ARG A 105 -10.48 -0.83 -5.23
CA ARG A 105 -11.89 -1.18 -5.45
C ARG A 105 -12.17 -1.48 -6.92
N PRO A 106 -12.45 -2.74 -7.29
CA PRO A 106 -12.63 -3.14 -8.68
C PRO A 106 -13.94 -2.65 -9.32
N THR A 107 -14.92 -2.28 -8.50
CA THR A 107 -16.26 -1.83 -8.92
C THR A 107 -16.42 -0.32 -8.89
N LEU A 108 -15.36 0.45 -8.60
CA LEU A 108 -15.45 1.90 -8.55
C LEU A 108 -15.65 2.47 -9.95
N GLU A 109 -16.85 2.99 -10.20
CA GLU A 109 -17.16 3.78 -11.40
C GLU A 109 -16.95 5.26 -11.09
N TYR A 110 -16.17 5.93 -11.94
CA TYR A 110 -15.88 7.34 -11.81
C TYR A 110 -15.59 7.91 -13.19
N SER A 111 -16.24 9.04 -13.52
CA SER A 111 -15.93 9.78 -14.73
C SER A 111 -14.68 10.61 -14.47
N THR A 112 -13.56 10.17 -15.03
CA THR A 112 -12.28 10.85 -14.86
C THR A 112 -12.24 12.14 -15.69
N PRO A 113 -11.75 13.25 -15.12
CA PRO A 113 -11.38 14.42 -15.91
C PRO A 113 -10.41 14.06 -17.04
N GLU A 114 -10.40 14.85 -18.11
CA GLU A 114 -9.52 14.62 -19.26
C GLU A 114 -8.05 14.52 -18.83
N GLY A 115 -7.36 13.47 -19.32
CA GLY A 115 -5.96 13.19 -19.00
C GLY A 115 -5.71 12.33 -17.75
N LEU A 116 -6.69 12.19 -16.85
CA LEU A 116 -6.52 11.38 -15.63
C LEU A 116 -6.81 9.89 -15.92
N VAL A 117 -5.89 9.02 -15.53
CA VAL A 117 -6.02 7.57 -15.70
C VAL A 117 -6.51 6.92 -14.41
N LEU A 118 -7.69 6.31 -14.43
CA LEU A 118 -8.18 5.44 -13.36
C LEU A 118 -7.66 4.01 -13.56
N CYS A 119 -6.81 3.55 -12.65
CA CYS A 119 -6.31 2.19 -12.59
C CYS A 119 -6.98 1.43 -11.44
N ARG A 120 -7.69 0.34 -11.76
CA ARG A 120 -8.25 -0.56 -10.75
C ARG A 120 -7.28 -1.71 -10.53
N PHE A 121 -6.80 -1.83 -9.29
CA PHE A 121 -5.81 -2.84 -8.92
C PHE A 121 -6.42 -3.95 -8.07
N SER A 122 -6.04 -5.20 -8.36
CA SER A 122 -6.44 -6.35 -7.56
C SER A 122 -5.22 -7.26 -7.29
N ALA A 123 -4.89 -7.40 -6.01
CA ALA A 123 -3.83 -8.26 -5.52
C ALA A 123 -4.27 -9.74 -5.44
N ARG A 124 -4.81 -10.28 -6.54
CA ARG A 124 -5.19 -11.71 -6.62
C ARG A 124 -4.07 -12.49 -7.31
N LYS A 125 -3.59 -13.56 -6.67
CA LYS A 125 -2.58 -14.49 -7.23
C LYS A 125 -2.97 -15.11 -8.58
N ARG A 126 -4.27 -15.17 -8.89
CA ARG A 126 -4.75 -15.71 -10.18
C ARG A 126 -4.63 -14.71 -11.33
N ILE A 127 -4.34 -13.44 -11.06
CA ILE A 127 -4.18 -12.41 -12.10
C ILE A 127 -2.71 -12.40 -12.55
N PRO A 128 -2.40 -12.68 -13.83
CA PRO A 128 -1.03 -12.79 -14.31
C PRO A 128 -0.19 -11.53 -14.06
N THR A 129 -0.75 -10.34 -14.21
CA THR A 129 -0.05 -9.06 -13.98
C THR A 129 0.37 -8.87 -12.51
N SER A 130 -0.36 -9.44 -11.55
CA SER A 130 -0.01 -9.38 -10.13
C SER A 130 1.11 -10.38 -9.76
N ASN A 131 1.26 -11.47 -10.52
CA ASN A 131 2.24 -12.53 -10.24
C ASN A 131 3.69 -12.10 -10.34
N THR A 132 4.00 -11.18 -11.26
CA THR A 132 5.36 -10.65 -11.39
C THR A 132 5.81 -9.95 -10.11
N LEU A 133 4.94 -9.11 -9.51
CA LEU A 133 5.23 -8.45 -8.24
C LEU A 133 5.38 -9.44 -7.09
N TYR A 134 4.55 -10.48 -7.03
CA TYR A 134 4.69 -11.52 -6.00
C TYR A 134 6.03 -12.26 -6.10
N ARG A 135 6.48 -12.61 -7.32
CA ARG A 135 7.75 -13.31 -7.51
C ARG A 135 8.96 -12.49 -7.07
N VAL A 136 8.90 -11.16 -7.22
CA VAL A 136 9.97 -10.26 -6.77
C VAL A 136 9.89 -9.98 -5.28
N LEU A 137 8.69 -9.67 -4.76
CA LEU A 137 8.52 -9.26 -3.36
C LEU A 137 8.62 -10.43 -2.37
N TRP A 138 7.96 -11.56 -2.67
CA TRP A 138 7.76 -12.66 -1.72
C TRP A 138 9.05 -13.27 -1.15
N PRO A 139 10.12 -13.47 -1.94
CA PRO A 139 11.39 -13.97 -1.41
C PRO A 139 12.01 -13.05 -0.34
N ASP A 140 11.78 -11.75 -0.43
CA ASP A 140 12.35 -10.74 0.47
C ASP A 140 11.50 -10.45 1.70
N VAL A 141 10.21 -10.84 1.73
CA VAL A 141 9.28 -10.48 2.81
C VAL A 141 9.82 -10.91 4.17
N THR A 142 10.32 -12.13 4.31
CA THR A 142 10.88 -12.65 5.57
C THR A 142 12.01 -11.75 6.07
N ARG A 143 12.98 -11.46 5.20
CA ARG A 143 14.11 -10.58 5.51
C ARG A 143 13.63 -9.19 5.90
N LEU A 144 12.69 -8.60 5.16
CA LEU A 144 12.15 -7.26 5.44
C LEU A 144 11.47 -7.19 6.81
N LEU A 145 10.78 -8.26 7.22
CA LEU A 145 10.15 -8.37 8.54
C LEU A 145 11.19 -8.56 9.65
N GLU A 146 12.18 -9.44 9.45
CA GLU A 146 13.25 -9.72 10.42
C GLU A 146 14.12 -8.49 10.68
N THR A 147 14.48 -7.75 9.64
CA THR A 147 15.25 -6.50 9.77
C THR A 147 14.39 -5.33 10.22
N LYS A 148 13.08 -5.52 10.44
CA LYS A 148 12.09 -4.47 10.75
C LYS A 148 12.05 -3.34 9.71
N ALA A 149 12.50 -3.61 8.48
CA ALA A 149 12.38 -2.68 7.36
C ALA A 149 10.91 -2.56 6.90
N LEU A 150 10.14 -3.65 7.09
CA LEU A 150 8.70 -3.68 7.04
C LEU A 150 8.16 -4.04 8.43
N VAL A 151 7.33 -3.17 8.99
CA VAL A 151 6.66 -3.35 10.28
C VAL A 151 5.19 -3.63 10.03
N VAL A 152 4.73 -4.77 10.51
CA VAL A 152 3.30 -5.10 10.52
C VAL A 152 2.78 -4.83 11.92
N ARG A 153 1.68 -4.07 12.03
CA ARG A 153 0.99 -3.86 13.30
C ARG A 153 0.53 -5.24 13.78
N ARG A 154 1.04 -5.74 14.91
CA ARG A 154 0.64 -7.05 15.44
C ARG A 154 -0.85 -7.01 15.74
N PRO A 155 -1.71 -7.77 15.03
CA PRO A 155 -3.06 -7.98 15.48
C PRO A 155 -3.17 -9.28 16.28
N PHE A 156 -2.07 -10.01 16.47
CA PHE A 156 -2.11 -11.27 17.22
C PHE A 156 -2.32 -10.95 18.70
N PRO A 157 -3.52 -11.21 19.27
CA PRO A 157 -3.68 -11.13 20.71
C PRO A 157 -2.65 -12.06 21.36
N ALA A 158 -2.15 -11.66 22.54
CA ALA A 158 -1.18 -12.45 23.30
C ALA A 158 -1.65 -13.90 23.51
N SER A 159 -2.97 -14.14 23.49
CA SER A 159 -3.61 -15.46 23.57
C SER A 159 -3.25 -16.42 22.43
N LEU A 160 -2.76 -15.94 21.29
CA LEU A 160 -2.35 -16.79 20.16
C LEU A 160 -0.84 -17.07 20.14
N ASN A 161 -0.05 -16.54 21.09
CA ASN A 161 1.38 -16.84 21.20
C ASN A 161 1.65 -18.34 21.46
N GLY A 162 0.67 -19.09 21.97
CA GLY A 162 0.72 -20.56 22.14
C GLY A 162 0.31 -21.39 20.93
N LEU A 163 -0.17 -20.76 19.83
CA LEU A 163 -0.44 -21.47 18.57
C LEU A 163 0.81 -21.70 17.74
N ARG A 164 1.95 -21.13 18.14
CA ARG A 164 3.26 -21.66 17.75
C ARG A 164 3.44 -23.00 18.46
N LYS A 165 2.68 -24.00 18.04
CA LYS A 165 3.13 -25.37 18.21
C LYS A 165 4.47 -25.40 17.48
N GLU A 166 5.57 -25.52 18.23
CA GLU A 166 6.75 -26.23 17.74
C GLU A 166 6.21 -27.38 16.88
N PRO A 167 6.72 -27.64 15.66
CA PRO A 167 6.17 -28.66 14.79
C PRO A 167 6.15 -29.97 15.58
N THR A 168 5.00 -30.23 16.18
CA THR A 168 4.75 -31.43 16.95
C THR A 168 4.75 -32.46 15.84
N ALA A 169 5.54 -33.52 16.01
CA ALA A 169 5.90 -34.49 14.98
C ALA A 169 4.71 -35.25 14.34
N ALA A 170 3.48 -34.74 14.43
CA ALA A 170 2.22 -35.38 14.10
C ALA A 170 1.29 -34.58 13.16
N PHE A 171 1.69 -33.47 12.52
CA PHE A 171 1.04 -33.06 11.27
C PHE A 171 1.88 -33.47 10.08
N ARG A 172 1.89 -34.79 9.82
CA ARG A 172 2.23 -35.31 8.50
C ARG A 172 0.98 -35.10 7.65
N SER A 173 1.01 -34.12 6.75
CA SER A 173 0.08 -34.14 5.62
C SER A 173 0.17 -35.52 4.96
N PRO A 174 -0.94 -36.15 4.54
CA PRO A 174 -0.88 -37.39 3.78
C PRO A 174 0.12 -37.18 2.64
N ARG A 175 1.15 -38.03 2.59
CA ARG A 175 2.33 -37.87 1.75
C ARG A 175 1.90 -37.53 0.32
N SER A 176 2.10 -36.29 -0.11
CA SER A 176 2.44 -36.04 -1.52
C SER A 176 3.97 -36.13 -1.61
N PRO A 177 4.51 -36.99 -2.49
CA PRO A 177 5.94 -37.11 -2.62
C PRO A 177 6.47 -35.87 -3.33
N SER A 178 7.22 -35.06 -2.59
CA SER A 178 8.55 -34.57 -2.93
C SER A 178 8.78 -33.15 -2.41
N ARG A 179 9.81 -33.05 -1.57
CA ARG A 179 10.87 -32.03 -1.63
C ARG A 179 10.41 -30.72 -2.28
N TRP A 180 10.29 -29.66 -1.46
CA TRP A 180 10.31 -28.28 -1.94
C TRP A 180 11.68 -28.01 -2.60
N ALA A 181 11.86 -28.53 -3.81
CA ALA A 181 12.88 -28.13 -4.73
C ALA A 181 12.34 -26.87 -5.40
N PHE A 182 12.94 -25.73 -5.07
CA PHE A 182 12.92 -24.59 -5.98
C PHE A 182 13.74 -25.03 -7.21
N GLY A 183 13.05 -25.63 -8.17
CA GLY A 183 13.65 -26.21 -9.36
C GLY A 183 12.56 -26.37 -10.42
N ASP A 184 12.87 -25.79 -11.57
CA ASP A 184 12.22 -25.91 -12.87
C ASP A 184 10.94 -25.11 -13.17
N SER A 185 11.21 -24.14 -14.03
CA SER A 185 10.36 -23.35 -14.88
C SER A 185 9.44 -24.20 -15.76
N SER A 186 8.23 -24.45 -15.29
CA SER A 186 7.04 -24.58 -16.14
C SER A 186 5.78 -24.56 -15.27
N TRP A 187 4.92 -23.57 -15.45
CA TRP A 187 3.53 -23.61 -14.99
C TRP A 187 2.65 -23.34 -16.23
N PRO A 188 1.50 -24.04 -16.37
CA PRO A 188 0.55 -23.80 -17.46
C PRO A 188 -0.09 -22.41 -17.38
#